data_AF-A0A2V6AWG1-F1
#
_entry.id   AF-A0A2V6AWG1-F1
#
_cell.length_a   1.000
_cell.length_b   1.000
_cell.length_c   1.000
_cell.angle_alpha   90.00
_cell.angle_beta   90.00
_cell.angle_gamma   90.00
#
_symmetry.space_group_name_H-M   'P 1'
#
loop_
_entity.id
_entity.type
_entity.pdbx_description
1 polymer ?
#
loop_
_entity_poly.entity_id
_entity_poly.type
_entity_poly.pdbx_seq_one_letter_code
_entity_poly.pdbx_strand_id
1 'polypeptide(L)'
;MLDIVPNDPETVASEAKIYQAEGNLEQAGKLLAGVNAQTPSFIAFLTKMNQLFLERQFDEAIQLIHGRLTEYPDLSDIERFFNPFFLVQAKENAGDIAGARATAQQMLGPLETLSQKDPDNPNFAEVLSLIYAVLSQKDAANKRS
;
A
#
# COMPACT_ATOMS: atom_id res chain seq x y z
N MET A 1 -31.64 12.03 12.40
CA MET A 1 -30.60 12.84 13.06
C MET A 1 -29.30 12.42 12.42
N LEU A 2 -28.68 13.29 11.61
CA LEU A 2 -27.41 13.02 10.97
C LEU A 2 -26.34 13.59 11.90
N ASP A 3 -25.81 12.76 12.79
CA ASP A 3 -24.73 13.17 13.67
C ASP A 3 -23.46 13.29 12.81
N ILE A 4 -23.07 14.53 12.49
CA ILE A 4 -21.74 14.81 11.94
C ILE A 4 -20.78 14.56 13.09
N VAL A 5 -20.17 13.36 13.13
CA VAL A 5 -19.14 13.02 14.11
C VAL A 5 -17.94 13.92 13.83
N PRO A 6 -17.57 14.83 14.76
CA PRO A 6 -16.35 15.60 14.61
C PRO A 6 -15.17 14.62 14.51
N ASN A 7 -14.32 14.79 13.50
CA ASN A 7 -13.18 13.92 13.21
C ASN A 7 -13.53 12.50 12.74
N ASP A 8 -14.63 12.34 12.00
CA ASP A 8 -14.83 11.14 11.19
C ASP A 8 -13.58 10.87 10.31
N PRO A 9 -12.95 9.68 10.40
CA PRO A 9 -11.70 9.39 9.71
C PRO A 9 -11.76 9.55 8.19
N GLU A 10 -12.91 9.27 7.56
CA GLU A 10 -13.07 9.42 6.11
C GLU A 10 -13.13 10.89 5.69
N THR A 11 -13.81 11.71 6.49
CA THR A 11 -13.88 13.15 6.27
C THR A 11 -12.49 13.79 6.40
N VAL A 12 -11.74 13.46 7.46
CA VAL A 12 -10.36 13.94 7.66
C VAL A 12 -9.44 13.47 6.53
N ALA A 13 -9.59 12.22 6.07
CA ALA A 13 -8.82 11.70 4.95
C ALA A 13 -9.14 12.43 3.63
N SER A 14 -10.40 12.78 3.40
CA SER A 14 -10.81 13.52 2.20
C SER A 14 -10.21 14.92 2.16
N GLU A 15 -10.15 15.62 3.30
CA GLU A 15 -9.45 16.91 3.41
C GLU A 15 -7.94 16.75 3.20
N ALA A 16 -7.32 15.74 3.81
CA ALA A 16 -5.90 15.48 3.62
C ALA A 16 -5.54 15.18 2.17
N LYS A 17 -6.41 14.49 1.41
CA LYS A 17 -6.22 14.25 -0.03
C LYS A 17 -6.21 15.55 -0.84
N ILE A 18 -6.98 16.55 -0.46
CA ILE A 18 -6.96 17.86 -1.13
C ILE A 18 -5.60 18.51 -0.92
N TYR A 19 -5.12 18.55 0.33
CA TYR A 19 -3.79 19.08 0.62
C TYR A 19 -2.67 18.29 -0.07
N GLN A 20 -2.77 16.96 -0.18
CA GLN A 20 -1.84 16.14 -0.97
C GLN A 20 -1.81 16.56 -2.44
N ALA A 21 -2.99 16.75 -3.06
CA ALA A 21 -3.09 17.16 -4.45
C ALA A 21 -2.53 18.57 -4.72
N GLU A 22 -2.61 19.46 -3.74
CA GLU A 22 -2.02 20.80 -3.78
C GLU A 22 -0.51 20.81 -3.48
N GLY A 23 0.06 19.66 -3.09
CA GLY A 23 1.46 19.56 -2.65
C GLY A 23 1.70 20.12 -1.24
N ASN A 24 0.65 20.47 -0.50
CA ASN A 24 0.72 20.91 0.89
C ASN A 24 0.83 19.70 1.83
N LEU A 25 1.95 18.97 1.70
CA LEU A 25 2.17 17.71 2.40
C LEU A 25 2.21 17.89 3.92
N GLU A 26 2.70 19.03 4.42
CA GLU A 26 2.74 19.30 5.87
C GLU A 26 1.34 19.30 6.50
N GLN A 27 0.36 19.96 5.87
CA GLN A 27 -1.01 20.00 6.40
C GLN A 27 -1.71 18.65 6.26
N ALA A 28 -1.52 17.96 5.13
CA ALA A 28 -2.01 16.59 4.97
C ALA A 28 -1.45 15.65 6.05
N GLY A 29 -0.16 15.73 6.33
CA GLY A 29 0.51 14.95 7.37
C GLY A 29 -0.05 15.19 8.78
N LYS A 30 -0.35 16.45 9.12
CA LYS A 30 -0.98 16.81 10.41
C LYS A 30 -2.36 16.18 10.58
N LEU A 31 -3.19 16.25 9.53
CA LEU A 31 -4.53 15.64 9.54
C LEU A 31 -4.46 14.12 9.71
N LEU A 32 -3.45 13.48 9.13
CA LEU A 32 -3.28 12.03 9.13
C LEU A 32 -2.45 11.50 10.31
N ALA A 33 -2.02 12.34 11.26
CA ALA A 33 -1.11 11.96 12.33
C ALA A 33 -1.66 10.84 13.24
N GLY A 34 -2.99 10.76 13.39
CA GLY A 34 -3.65 9.72 14.19
C GLY A 34 -3.94 8.41 13.45
N VAL A 35 -3.73 8.36 12.13
CA VAL A 35 -4.03 7.17 11.32
C VAL A 35 -2.92 6.12 11.50
N ASN A 36 -3.32 4.89 11.80
CA ASN A 36 -2.42 3.77 12.06
C ASN A 36 -2.98 2.44 11.52
N ALA A 37 -2.27 1.34 11.76
CA ALA A 37 -2.64 -0.01 11.29
C ALA A 37 -4.04 -0.47 11.72
N GLN A 38 -4.54 0.01 12.87
CA GLN A 38 -5.83 -0.38 13.43
C GLN A 38 -6.98 0.55 13.01
N THR A 39 -6.70 1.64 12.28
CA THR A 39 -7.73 2.58 11.83
C THR A 39 -8.75 1.85 10.94
N PRO A 40 -10.05 1.73 11.33
CA PRO A 40 -10.99 0.91 10.57
C PRO A 40 -11.25 1.40 9.15
N SER A 41 -11.23 2.72 8.96
CA SER A 41 -11.41 3.34 7.64
C SER A 41 -10.22 3.01 6.73
N PHE A 42 -10.48 2.17 5.72
CA PHE A 42 -9.50 1.88 4.66
C PHE A 42 -9.13 3.14 3.89
N ILE A 43 -10.06 4.09 3.69
CA ILE A 43 -9.77 5.36 3.00
C ILE A 43 -8.77 6.20 3.79
N ALA A 44 -8.93 6.30 5.12
CA ALA A 44 -7.97 6.99 5.96
C ALA A 44 -6.60 6.31 5.93
N PHE A 45 -6.58 4.98 6.06
CA PHE A 45 -5.36 4.18 5.98
C PHE A 45 -4.61 4.38 4.64
N LEU A 46 -5.32 4.25 3.51
CA LEU A 46 -4.77 4.45 2.17
C LEU A 46 -4.23 5.87 1.98
N THR A 47 -4.92 6.88 2.53
CA THR A 47 -4.47 8.28 2.45
C THR A 47 -3.20 8.52 3.25
N LYS A 48 -3.07 7.92 4.45
CA LYS A 48 -1.84 7.95 5.24
C LYS A 48 -0.70 7.21 4.54
N MET A 49 -0.96 6.06 3.95
CA MET A 49 0.03 5.35 3.14
C MET A 49 0.51 6.22 1.97
N ASN A 50 -0.41 6.84 1.22
CA ASN A 50 -0.06 7.76 0.14
C ASN A 50 0.77 8.95 0.62
N GLN A 51 0.46 9.51 1.80
CA GLN A 51 1.26 10.57 2.42
C GLN A 51 2.72 10.14 2.58
N LEU A 52 2.94 8.96 3.18
CA LEU A 52 4.29 8.43 3.43
C LEU A 52 5.06 8.21 2.13
N PHE A 53 4.39 7.77 1.06
CA PHE A 53 5.01 7.65 -0.26
C PHE A 53 5.38 9.02 -0.86
N LEU A 54 4.49 10.01 -0.77
CA LEU A 54 4.75 11.37 -1.27
C LEU A 54 5.93 12.04 -0.54
N GLU A 55 6.04 11.80 0.77
CA GLU A 55 7.14 12.29 1.61
C GLU A 55 8.39 11.40 1.58
N ARG A 56 8.36 10.29 0.81
CA ARG A 56 9.45 9.31 0.70
C ARG A 56 9.85 8.67 2.05
N GLN A 57 8.92 8.60 2.99
CA GLN A 57 9.07 7.93 4.28
C GLN A 57 8.79 6.42 4.14
N PHE A 58 9.59 5.74 3.33
CA PHE A 58 9.33 4.35 2.95
C PHE A 58 9.45 3.36 4.13
N ASP A 59 10.36 3.60 5.08
CA ASP A 59 10.49 2.75 6.27
C ASP A 59 9.22 2.80 7.14
N GLU A 60 8.64 3.99 7.31
CA GLU A 60 7.36 4.17 8.03
C GLU A 60 6.21 3.53 7.26
N ALA A 61 6.21 3.61 5.91
CA ALA A 61 5.22 2.95 5.09
C ALA A 61 5.28 1.42 5.23
N ILE A 62 6.49 0.85 5.22
CA ILE A 62 6.72 -0.59 5.45
C ILE A 62 6.14 -1.01 6.80
N GLN A 63 6.45 -0.27 7.88
CA GLN A 63 5.93 -0.56 9.22
C GLN A 63 4.41 -0.48 9.28
N LEU A 64 3.82 0.58 8.72
CA LEU A 64 2.37 0.80 8.71
C LEU A 64 1.63 -0.32 7.95
N ILE A 65 2.10 -0.67 6.75
CA ILE A 65 1.48 -1.68 5.90
C ILE A 65 1.64 -3.08 6.49
N HIS A 66 2.82 -3.40 7.02
CA HIS A 66 3.06 -4.66 7.69
C HIS A 66 2.20 -4.81 8.95
N GLY A 67 2.08 -3.74 9.76
CA GLY A 67 1.17 -3.69 10.90
C GLY A 67 -0.28 -3.92 10.49
N ARG A 68 -0.76 -3.27 9.43
CA ARG A 68 -2.12 -3.48 8.91
C ARG A 68 -2.36 -4.94 8.52
N LEU A 69 -1.40 -5.58 7.86
CA LEU A 69 -1.49 -6.98 7.42
C LEU A 69 -1.47 -7.99 8.56
N THR A 70 -0.87 -7.65 9.70
CA THR A 70 -0.63 -8.58 10.82
C THR A 70 -1.56 -8.37 11.99
N GLU A 71 -1.95 -7.13 12.25
CA GLU A 71 -2.66 -6.75 13.45
C GLU A 71 -4.15 -6.45 13.23
N TYR A 72 -4.58 -6.09 12.01
CA TYR A 72 -5.97 -5.76 11.73
C TYR A 72 -6.76 -7.02 11.34
N PRO A 73 -7.75 -7.46 12.16
CA PRO A 73 -8.41 -8.75 11.96
C PRO A 73 -9.32 -8.77 10.72
N ASP A 74 -9.94 -7.64 10.41
CA ASP A 74 -11.07 -7.55 9.47
C ASP A 74 -10.67 -7.00 8.09
N LEU A 75 -9.49 -7.38 7.59
CA LEU A 75 -9.05 -6.97 6.25
C LEU A 75 -10.02 -7.48 5.18
N SER A 76 -10.52 -6.54 4.38
CA SER A 76 -11.30 -6.82 3.17
C SER A 76 -10.46 -7.55 2.10
N ASP A 77 -11.12 -8.19 1.14
CA ASP A 77 -10.42 -8.85 0.02
C ASP A 77 -9.57 -7.85 -0.80
N ILE A 78 -10.06 -6.62 -0.94
CA ILE A 78 -9.33 -5.52 -1.59
C ILE A 78 -8.03 -5.21 -0.82
N GLU A 79 -8.11 -5.10 0.51
CA GLU A 79 -6.92 -4.86 1.34
C GLU A 79 -5.93 -6.03 1.31
N ARG A 80 -6.43 -7.26 1.37
CA ARG A 80 -5.60 -8.46 1.27
C ARG A 80 -4.87 -8.54 -0.06
N PHE A 81 -5.46 -7.97 -1.11
CA PHE A 81 -4.85 -7.89 -2.43
C PHE A 81 -3.82 -6.76 -2.55
N PHE A 82 -4.22 -5.52 -2.23
CA PHE A 82 -3.39 -4.34 -2.52
C PHE A 82 -2.34 -4.03 -1.44
N ASN A 83 -2.58 -4.34 -0.16
CA ASN A 83 -1.60 -4.02 0.89
C ASN A 83 -0.27 -4.74 0.68
N PRO A 84 -0.21 -6.04 0.34
CA PRO A 84 1.06 -6.69 0.02
C PRO A 84 1.76 -6.07 -1.20
N PHE A 85 1.00 -5.61 -2.21
CA PHE A 85 1.57 -4.92 -3.38
C PHE A 85 2.23 -3.59 -2.98
N PHE A 86 1.57 -2.78 -2.16
CA PHE A 86 2.17 -1.55 -1.64
C PHE A 86 3.37 -1.83 -0.75
N LEU A 87 3.38 -2.94 0.00
CA LEU A 87 4.54 -3.37 0.77
C LEU A 87 5.75 -3.70 -0.11
N VAL A 88 5.54 -4.36 -1.26
CA VAL A 88 6.60 -4.59 -2.26
C VAL A 88 7.18 -3.25 -2.72
N GLN A 89 6.32 -2.31 -3.13
CA GLN A 89 6.75 -1.00 -3.61
C GLN A 89 7.52 -0.21 -2.54
N ALA A 90 7.02 -0.19 -1.30
CA ALA A 90 7.67 0.52 -0.21
C ALA A 90 9.08 -0.05 0.05
N LYS A 91 9.23 -1.38 0.06
CA LYS A 91 10.53 -2.04 0.21
C LYS A 91 11.48 -1.76 -0.94
N GLU A 92 11.03 -1.78 -2.19
CA GLU A 92 11.88 -1.41 -3.33
C GLU A 92 12.36 0.04 -3.23
N ASN A 93 11.47 0.96 -2.89
CA ASN A 93 11.82 2.38 -2.74
C ASN A 93 12.73 2.66 -1.54
N ALA A 94 12.65 1.86 -0.47
CA ALA A 94 13.58 1.87 0.66
C ALA A 94 14.93 1.19 0.33
N GLY A 95 15.05 0.51 -0.81
CA GLY A 95 16.24 -0.26 -1.18
C GLY A 95 16.32 -1.67 -0.57
N ASP A 96 15.27 -2.13 0.13
CA ASP A 96 15.14 -3.51 0.61
C ASP A 96 14.67 -4.43 -0.54
N ILE A 97 15.56 -4.61 -1.52
CA ILE A 97 15.28 -5.42 -2.71
C ILE A 97 15.02 -6.89 -2.35
N ALA A 98 15.70 -7.42 -1.32
CA ALA A 98 15.51 -8.80 -0.89
C ALA A 98 14.14 -9.01 -0.24
N GLY A 99 13.73 -8.11 0.65
CA GLY A 99 12.41 -8.16 1.28
C GLY A 99 11.27 -7.88 0.30
N ALA A 100 11.46 -6.97 -0.67
CA ALA A 100 10.50 -6.73 -1.74
C ALA A 100 10.24 -8.01 -2.55
N ARG A 101 11.32 -8.71 -2.95
CA ARG A 101 11.23 -9.98 -3.66
C ARG A 101 10.54 -11.07 -2.84
N ALA A 102 10.87 -11.19 -1.55
CA ALA A 102 10.24 -12.18 -0.70
C ALA A 102 8.71 -11.97 -0.62
N THR A 103 8.26 -10.72 -0.48
CA THR A 103 6.83 -10.38 -0.51
C THR A 103 6.22 -10.64 -1.89
N ALA A 104 6.90 -10.25 -2.97
CA ALA A 104 6.44 -10.50 -4.35
C ALA A 104 6.25 -12.00 -4.65
N GLN A 105 7.16 -12.86 -4.16
CA GLN A 105 7.04 -14.31 -4.30
C GLN A 105 5.80 -14.87 -3.61
N GLN A 106 5.44 -14.34 -2.44
CA GLN A 106 4.23 -14.76 -1.70
C GLN A 106 2.95 -14.37 -2.45
N MET A 107 2.98 -13.27 -3.21
CA MET A 107 1.82 -12.78 -3.97
C MET A 107 1.56 -13.53 -5.27
N LEU A 108 2.60 -14.11 -5.88
CA LEU A 108 2.54 -14.60 -7.26
C LEU A 108 1.44 -15.65 -7.49
N GLY A 109 1.41 -16.73 -6.71
CA GLY A 109 0.41 -17.80 -6.90
C GLY A 109 -1.04 -17.34 -6.76
N PRO A 110 -1.41 -16.61 -5.68
CA PRO A 110 -2.73 -16.00 -5.55
C PRO A 110 -3.08 -15.06 -6.70
N LEU A 111 -2.13 -14.22 -7.13
CA LEU A 111 -2.34 -13.23 -8.19
C LEU A 111 -2.52 -13.88 -9.57
N GLU A 112 -1.76 -14.94 -9.89
CA GLU A 112 -1.96 -15.74 -11.11
C GLU A 112 -3.35 -16.38 -11.13
N THR A 113 -3.79 -16.93 -9.98
CA THR A 113 -5.12 -17.52 -9.85
C THR A 113 -6.22 -16.48 -10.08
N LEU A 114 -6.07 -15.27 -9.54
CA LEU A 114 -7.02 -14.17 -9.73
C LEU A 114 -7.04 -13.70 -11.19
N SER A 115 -5.86 -13.54 -11.81
CA SER A 115 -5.72 -13.14 -13.21
C SER A 115 -6.33 -14.16 -14.17
N GLN A 116 -6.28 -15.46 -13.85
CA GLN A 116 -6.94 -16.50 -14.65
C GLN A 116 -8.47 -16.48 -14.52
N LYS A 117 -9.00 -16.11 -13.35
CA LYS A 117 -10.44 -16.04 -13.10
C LYS A 117 -11.08 -14.81 -13.74
N ASP A 118 -10.33 -13.72 -13.83
CA ASP A 118 -10.79 -12.45 -14.40
C ASP A 118 -9.68 -11.85 -15.30
N PRO A 119 -9.46 -12.44 -16.49
CA PRO A 119 -8.37 -12.06 -17.39
C PRO A 119 -8.50 -10.66 -17.97
N ASP A 120 -9.70 -10.09 -17.96
CA ASP A 120 -9.97 -8.75 -18.48
C ASP A 120 -9.79 -7.65 -17.41
N ASN A 121 -9.40 -8.02 -16.18
CA ASN A 121 -9.18 -7.07 -15.10
C ASN A 121 -7.83 -6.34 -15.25
N PRO A 122 -7.82 -5.03 -15.55
CA PRO A 122 -6.57 -4.31 -15.78
C PRO A 122 -5.70 -4.23 -14.52
N ASN A 123 -6.29 -4.22 -13.33
CA ASN A 123 -5.53 -4.14 -12.07
C ASN A 123 -4.73 -5.42 -11.83
N PHE A 124 -5.29 -6.59 -12.16
CA PHE A 124 -4.58 -7.86 -12.01
C PHE A 124 -3.42 -7.96 -12.99
N ALA A 125 -3.64 -7.57 -14.24
CA ALA A 125 -2.58 -7.51 -15.25
C ALA A 125 -1.44 -6.55 -14.85
N GLU A 126 -1.79 -5.36 -14.35
CA GLU A 126 -0.81 -4.36 -13.90
C GLU A 126 0.01 -4.87 -12.70
N VAL A 127 -0.65 -5.33 -11.64
CA VAL A 127 0.04 -5.86 -10.45
C VAL A 127 0.91 -7.06 -10.84
N LEU A 128 0.43 -7.97 -11.70
CA LEU A 128 1.19 -9.14 -12.13
C LEU A 128 2.44 -8.75 -12.91
N SER A 129 2.33 -7.77 -13.82
CA SER A 129 3.48 -7.21 -14.55
C SER A 129 4.54 -6.65 -13.60
N LEU A 130 4.11 -5.86 -12.61
CA LEU A 130 5.01 -5.27 -11.62
C LEU A 130 5.67 -6.34 -10.75
N ILE A 131 4.91 -7.31 -10.24
CA ILE A 131 5.44 -8.44 -9.46
C ILE A 131 6.47 -9.23 -10.26
N TYR A 132 6.22 -9.50 -11.54
CA TYR A 132 7.22 -10.14 -12.40
C TYR A 132 8.48 -9.29 -12.55
N ALA A 133 8.37 -7.98 -12.74
CA ALA A 133 9.53 -7.09 -12.85
C ALA A 133 10.42 -7.15 -11.60
N VAL A 134 9.83 -7.09 -10.40
CA VAL A 134 10.57 -7.23 -9.13
C VAL A 134 11.32 -8.56 -9.05
N LEU A 135 10.67 -9.64 -9.50
CA LEU A 135 11.25 -10.99 -9.49
C LEU A 135 12.35 -11.17 -10.54
N SER A 136 12.20 -10.60 -11.75
CA SER A 136 13.18 -10.70 -12.83
C SER A 136 14.47 -9.92 -12.54
N GLN A 137 14.44 -8.89 -11.69
CA GLN A 137 15.67 -8.24 -11.20
C GLN A 137 16.61 -9.23 -10.46
N LYS A 138 16.09 -10.37 -9.98
CA LYS A 138 16.88 -11.46 -9.41
C LYS A 138 17.79 -12.13 -10.45
N ASP A 139 17.31 -12.33 -11.67
CA ASP A 139 18.10 -12.96 -12.73
C ASP A 139 19.26 -12.07 -13.18
N ALA A 140 19.06 -10.74 -13.15
CA ALA A 140 20.13 -9.78 -13.44
C ALA A 140 21.18 -9.74 -12.32
N ALA A 141 20.77 -9.86 -11.06
CA ALA A 141 21.68 -9.90 -9.91
C ALA A 141 22.48 -11.21 -9.85
N ASN A 142 21.84 -12.36 -10.11
CA ASN A 142 22.47 -13.68 -10.09
C ASN A 142 23.38 -13.95 -11.30
N LYS A 143 23.24 -13.19 -12.40
CA LYS A 143 24.15 -13.27 -13.56
C LYS A 143 25.45 -12.48 -13.40
N ARG A 144 25.56 -11.65 -12.36
CA ARG A 144 26.71 -10.73 -12.14
C ARG A 144 27.63 -11.16 -10.98
N SER A 145 27.39 -12.34 -10.39
CA SER A 145 28.22 -12.96 -9.33
C SER A 145 29.04 -14.12 -9.88
#